data_AF-A0A3M1PHS6-F1
#
_entry.id   AF-A0A3M1PHS6-F1
#
_cell.length_a   1.000
_cell.length_b   1.000
_cell.length_c   1.000
_cell.angle_alpha   90.00
_cell.angle_beta   90.00
_cell.angle_gamma   90.00
#
_symmetry.space_group_name_H-M   'P 1'
#
loop_
_entity.id
_entity.type
_entity.pdbx_description
1 polymer ?
#
loop_
_entity_poly.entity_id
_entity_poly.type
_entity_poly.pdbx_seq_one_letter_code
_entity_poly.pdbx_strand_id
1 'polypeptide(L)'
;MVVASYSQDVAQRFERLHTDAGLALLKMIDAARLEGVWIVPVSGFRDYERQTRLFRLKTQQYGSTEAAARAVAPPGHSEHHTGYAVDLSDGLARAMDVSLSFGKTAAFQWLMRRAAQFGFELSFPEHNAQGVNYEPWHWRYVGTPEARRLFAPAATVQPGVG
;
A
#
# COMPACT_ATOMS: atom_id res chain seq x y z
N MET A 1 -4.87 14.47 2.01
CA MET A 1 -3.71 14.99 2.77
C MET A 1 -2.40 14.61 2.08
N VAL A 2 -1.37 15.45 2.16
CA VAL A 2 0.00 15.11 1.70
C VAL A 2 0.83 14.63 2.90
N VAL A 3 1.54 13.51 2.74
CA VAL A 3 2.51 12.97 3.71
C VAL A 3 3.89 13.03 3.08
N ALA A 4 4.86 13.57 3.81
CA ALA A 4 6.24 13.69 3.35
C ALA A 4 7.13 12.60 3.97
N SER A 5 8.00 11.98 3.19
CA SER A 5 9.07 11.12 3.71
C SER A 5 10.18 12.00 4.30
N TYR A 6 10.46 11.89 5.61
CA TYR A 6 11.66 12.47 6.19
C TYR A 6 12.83 11.48 6.07
N SER A 7 13.75 11.75 5.15
CA SER A 7 15.05 11.08 4.99
C SER A 7 16.14 12.13 5.17
N GLN A 8 17.21 11.80 5.90
CA GLN A 8 18.23 12.79 6.28
C GLN A 8 19.11 13.29 5.13
N ASP A 9 19.19 12.58 3.99
CA ASP A 9 20.23 12.88 2.98
C ASP A 9 19.78 13.04 1.50
N VAL A 10 18.55 12.67 1.07
CA VAL A 10 18.08 12.98 -0.31
C VAL A 10 16.56 12.89 -0.48
N ALA A 11 16.03 13.77 -1.36
CA ALA A 11 14.68 13.86 -1.95
C ALA A 11 13.51 13.43 -1.05
N GLN A 12 12.91 14.41 -0.36
CA GLN A 12 11.58 14.25 0.25
C GLN A 12 10.60 13.75 -0.82
N ARG A 13 9.98 12.59 -0.56
CA ARG A 13 8.84 12.09 -1.33
C ARG A 13 7.57 12.64 -0.71
N PHE A 14 6.64 13.04 -1.56
CA PHE A 14 5.34 13.53 -1.13
C PHE A 14 4.27 12.63 -1.69
N GLU A 15 3.56 11.93 -0.81
CA GLU A 15 2.47 11.05 -1.18
C GLU A 15 1.14 11.62 -0.72
N ARG A 16 0.12 11.49 -1.58
CA ARG A 16 -1.25 11.88 -1.22
C ARG A 16 -1.97 10.69 -0.63
N LEU A 17 -2.73 10.90 0.44
CA LEU A 17 -3.62 9.90 1.03
C LEU A 17 -4.95 10.54 1.40
N HIS A 18 -5.96 9.71 1.63
CA HIS A 18 -7.15 10.11 2.38
C HIS A 18 -6.71 10.71 3.73
N THR A 19 -7.43 11.70 4.24
CA THR A 19 -7.02 12.44 5.44
C THR A 19 -6.82 11.53 6.65
N ASP A 20 -7.76 10.62 6.92
CA ASP A 20 -7.64 9.67 8.04
C ASP A 20 -6.41 8.75 7.92
N ALA A 21 -6.19 8.19 6.72
CA ALA A 21 -5.02 7.35 6.46
C ALA A 21 -3.72 8.15 6.58
N GLY A 22 -3.69 9.38 6.08
CA GLY A 22 -2.53 10.26 6.18
C GLY A 22 -2.18 10.60 7.63
N LEU A 23 -3.17 10.95 8.45
CA LEU A 23 -2.99 11.24 9.87
C LEU A 23 -2.54 9.99 10.65
N ALA A 24 -3.13 8.82 10.35
CA ALA A 24 -2.71 7.56 10.95
C ALA A 24 -1.29 7.18 10.55
N LEU A 25 -0.92 7.36 9.28
CA LEU A 25 0.42 7.08 8.77
C LEU A 25 1.47 7.95 9.46
N LEU A 26 1.19 9.24 9.67
CA LEU A 26 2.11 10.12 10.40
C LEU A 26 2.36 9.64 11.82
N LYS A 27 1.31 9.24 12.54
CA LYS A 27 1.44 8.67 13.91
C LYS A 27 2.26 7.38 13.91
N MET A 28 2.04 6.52 12.91
CA MET A 28 2.77 5.26 12.76
C MET A 28 4.27 5.49 12.48
N ILE A 29 4.58 6.42 11.57
CA ILE A 29 5.97 6.81 11.25
C ILE A 29 6.67 7.40 12.46
N ASP A 30 6.00 8.27 13.21
CA ASP A 30 6.55 8.87 14.43
C ASP A 30 6.86 7.81 15.50
N ALA A 31 5.92 6.90 15.76
CA ALA A 31 6.13 5.79 16.70
C ALA A 31 7.29 4.87 16.28
N ALA A 32 7.40 4.52 15.00
CA ALA A 32 8.52 3.73 14.49
C ALA A 32 9.86 4.45 14.70
N ARG A 33 9.88 5.77 14.48
CA ARG A 33 11.07 6.59 14.61
C ARG A 33 11.59 6.65 16.05
N LEU A 34 10.69 6.68 17.04
CA LEU A 34 11.05 6.60 18.46
C LEU A 34 11.72 5.26 18.82
N GLU A 35 11.47 4.20 18.04
CA GLU A 35 12.12 2.89 18.18
C GLU A 35 13.33 2.72 17.23
N GLY A 36 13.81 3.80 16.61
CA GLY A 36 14.96 3.78 15.69
C GLY A 36 14.66 3.17 14.31
N VAL A 37 13.38 2.96 13.98
CA VAL A 37 12.94 2.40 12.70
C VAL A 37 12.48 3.51 11.77
N TRP A 38 12.98 3.49 10.53
CA TRP A 38 12.67 4.51 9.53
C TRP A 38 11.72 3.94 8.49
N ILE A 39 10.45 4.36 8.53
CA ILE A 39 9.43 3.99 7.53
C ILE A 39 9.25 5.17 6.58
N VAL A 40 9.32 4.91 5.27
CA VAL A 40 9.13 5.95 4.25
C VAL A 40 8.01 5.58 3.27
N PRO A 41 7.09 6.52 2.97
CA PRO A 41 6.12 6.32 1.90
C PRO A 41 6.79 6.42 0.52
N VAL A 42 6.37 5.54 -0.39
CA VAL A 42 6.90 5.42 -1.75
C VAL A 42 5.82 5.72 -2.80
N SER A 43 4.58 5.33 -2.54
CA SER A 43 3.44 5.55 -3.45
C SER A 43 2.14 5.51 -2.67
N GLY A 44 1.42 6.64 -2.60
CA GLY A 44 0.09 6.75 -2.02
C GLY A 44 -1.00 6.72 -3.11
N PHE A 45 -1.89 7.70 -3.10
CA PHE A 45 -2.97 7.83 -4.07
C PHE A 45 -2.45 7.85 -5.51
N ARG A 46 -3.04 6.99 -6.34
CA ARG A 46 -2.80 6.94 -7.79
C ARG A 46 -4.10 7.23 -8.52
N ASP A 47 -4.07 8.19 -9.44
CA ASP A 47 -5.18 8.44 -10.35
C ASP A 47 -5.27 7.34 -11.44
N TYR A 48 -6.40 7.34 -12.14
CA TYR A 48 -6.70 6.35 -13.18
C TYR A 48 -5.71 6.38 -14.34
N GLU A 49 -5.26 7.57 -14.76
CA GLU A 49 -4.33 7.73 -15.88
C GLU A 49 -2.95 7.13 -15.53
N ARG A 50 -2.42 7.43 -14.35
CA ARG A 50 -1.17 6.86 -13.84
C ARG A 50 -1.27 5.33 -13.75
N GLN A 51 -2.38 4.80 -13.23
CA GLN A 51 -2.59 3.36 -13.15
C GLN A 51 -2.64 2.71 -14.53
N THR A 52 -3.31 3.35 -15.49
CA THR A 52 -3.38 2.90 -16.89
C THR A 52 -2.00 2.81 -17.52
N ARG A 53 -1.15 3.83 -17.31
CA ARG A 53 0.22 3.82 -17.79
C ARG A 53 1.05 2.68 -17.20
N LEU A 54 0.94 2.47 -15.88
CA LEU A 54 1.66 1.39 -15.18
C LEU A 54 1.23 0.01 -15.66
N PHE A 55 -0.08 -0.22 -15.76
CA PHE A 55 -0.63 -1.50 -16.23
C PHE A 55 -0.21 -1.82 -17.67
N ARG A 56 -0.21 -0.81 -18.56
CA ARG A 56 0.26 -0.96 -19.94
C ARG A 56 1.74 -1.36 -20.01
N LEU A 57 2.61 -0.70 -19.24
CA LEU A 57 4.04 -1.03 -19.19
C LEU A 57 4.26 -2.47 -18.70
N LYS A 58 3.49 -2.92 -17.71
CA LYS A 58 3.57 -4.29 -17.18
C LYS A 58 3.05 -5.31 -18.18
N THR A 59 1.98 -4.99 -18.90
CA THR A 59 1.47 -5.83 -20.00
C THR A 59 2.53 -6.03 -21.08
N GLN A 60 3.24 -4.96 -21.46
CA GLN A 60 4.36 -5.06 -22.40
C GLN A 60 5.53 -5.89 -21.84
N GLN A 61 5.83 -5.74 -20.55
CA GLN A 61 6.91 -6.48 -19.89
C GLN A 61 6.61 -7.98 -19.79
N TYR A 62 5.38 -8.36 -19.46
CA TYR A 62 5.00 -9.76 -19.20
C TYR A 62 4.36 -10.46 -20.40
N GLY A 63 4.03 -9.72 -21.46
CA GLY A 63 3.44 -10.28 -22.69
C GLY A 63 1.96 -10.67 -22.59
N SER A 64 1.31 -10.51 -21.42
CA SER A 64 -0.13 -10.71 -21.26
C SER A 64 -0.73 -9.83 -20.17
N THR A 65 -2.02 -9.50 -20.32
CA THR A 65 -2.80 -8.74 -19.34
C THR A 65 -3.00 -9.55 -18.06
N GLU A 66 -3.13 -10.86 -18.16
CA GLU A 66 -3.34 -11.77 -17.03
C GLU A 66 -2.08 -11.85 -16.16
N ALA A 67 -0.89 -11.92 -16.78
CA ALA A 67 0.36 -11.91 -16.04
C ALA A 67 0.65 -10.53 -15.43
N ALA A 68 0.34 -9.45 -16.15
CA ALA A 68 0.45 -8.10 -15.62
C ALA A 68 -0.48 -7.87 -14.42
N ALA A 69 -1.71 -8.37 -14.45
CA ALA A 69 -2.69 -8.23 -13.38
C ALA A 69 -2.25 -8.88 -12.05
N ARG A 70 -1.35 -9.86 -12.09
CA ARG A 70 -0.75 -10.45 -10.86
C ARG A 70 0.27 -9.52 -10.20
N ALA A 71 0.87 -8.61 -10.96
CA ALA A 71 1.94 -7.72 -10.50
C ALA A 71 1.50 -6.27 -10.32
N VAL A 72 0.50 -5.80 -11.08
CA VAL A 72 -0.08 -4.47 -10.97
C VAL A 72 -1.56 -4.57 -11.28
N ALA A 73 -2.40 -4.08 -10.37
CA ALA A 73 -3.85 -4.10 -10.56
C ALA A 73 -4.28 -3.40 -11.86
N PRO A 74 -5.28 -3.92 -12.58
CA PRO A 74 -5.91 -3.20 -13.68
C PRO A 74 -6.43 -1.82 -13.24
N PRO A 75 -6.50 -0.82 -14.15
CA PRO A 75 -7.14 0.46 -13.84
C PRO A 75 -8.55 0.27 -13.28
N GLY A 76 -8.91 1.07 -12.26
CA GLY A 76 -10.18 0.93 -11.54
C GLY A 76 -10.21 -0.17 -10.47
N HIS A 77 -9.19 -1.02 -10.39
CA HIS A 77 -9.10 -2.13 -9.42
C HIS A 77 -7.94 -1.96 -8.42
N SER A 78 -7.18 -0.86 -8.52
CA SER A 78 -6.05 -0.57 -7.62
C SER A 78 -6.54 -0.01 -6.28
N GLU A 79 -6.11 -0.61 -5.16
CA GLU A 79 -6.39 -0.08 -3.81
C GLU A 79 -5.89 1.38 -3.67
N HIS A 80 -4.85 1.79 -4.41
CA HIS A 80 -4.36 3.18 -4.39
C HIS A 80 -5.37 4.20 -4.92
N HIS A 81 -6.36 3.80 -5.71
CA HIS A 81 -7.43 4.73 -6.14
C HIS A 81 -8.29 5.21 -4.97
N THR A 82 -8.34 4.44 -3.88
CA THR A 82 -9.12 4.79 -2.69
C THR A 82 -8.46 5.89 -1.86
N GLY A 83 -7.14 6.09 -2.03
CA GLY A 83 -6.34 6.94 -1.15
C GLY A 83 -6.10 6.34 0.25
N TYR A 84 -6.56 5.13 0.53
CA TYR A 84 -6.33 4.42 1.80
C TYR A 84 -5.18 3.40 1.74
N ALA A 85 -4.61 3.16 0.57
CA ALA A 85 -3.45 2.28 0.38
C ALA A 85 -2.15 3.07 0.16
N VAL A 86 -1.05 2.52 0.67
CA VAL A 86 0.29 3.11 0.59
C VAL A 86 1.35 2.02 0.43
N ASP A 87 2.29 2.25 -0.49
CA ASP A 87 3.52 1.48 -0.57
C ASP A 87 4.56 2.08 0.38
N LEU A 88 5.14 1.26 1.24
CA LEU A 88 6.13 1.63 2.25
C LEU A 88 7.49 0.97 1.97
N SER A 89 8.54 1.58 2.49
CA SER A 89 9.91 1.06 2.42
C SER A 89 10.70 1.40 3.68
N ASP A 90 11.90 0.82 3.79
CA ASP A 90 12.85 1.10 4.87
C ASP A 90 13.70 2.31 4.48
N GLY A 91 13.65 3.36 5.29
CA GLY A 91 14.39 4.60 5.08
C GLY A 91 15.91 4.40 5.11
N LEU A 92 16.41 3.34 5.76
CA LEU A 92 17.83 2.98 5.81
C LEU A 92 18.24 2.01 4.69
N ALA A 93 17.30 1.46 3.92
CA ALA A 93 17.55 0.48 2.86
C ALA A 93 16.76 0.78 1.56
N ARG A 94 16.88 2.02 1.04
CA ARG A 94 16.10 2.51 -0.12
C ARG A 94 16.27 1.70 -1.42
N ALA A 95 17.37 0.96 -1.57
CA ALA A 95 17.55 0.05 -2.72
C ALA A 95 16.49 -1.07 -2.77
N MET A 96 15.66 -1.21 -1.72
CA MET A 96 14.62 -2.23 -1.58
C MET A 96 13.20 -1.70 -1.82
N ASP A 97 13.05 -0.46 -2.30
CA ASP A 97 11.74 0.12 -2.63
C ASP A 97 10.93 -0.79 -3.55
N VAL A 98 9.67 -1.07 -3.17
CA VAL A 98 8.71 -1.87 -3.97
C VAL A 98 9.34 -3.19 -4.44
N SER A 99 10.00 -3.89 -3.53
CA SER A 99 10.68 -5.16 -3.80
C SER A 99 10.46 -6.17 -2.68
N LEU A 100 10.60 -7.46 -2.99
CA LEU A 100 10.49 -8.54 -2.01
C LEU A 100 11.53 -8.43 -0.89
N SER A 101 12.66 -7.76 -1.15
CA SER A 101 13.70 -7.53 -0.15
C SER A 101 13.23 -6.65 1.00
N PHE A 102 12.21 -5.80 0.79
CA PHE A 102 11.61 -5.03 1.89
C PHE A 102 11.08 -5.93 3.00
N GLY A 103 10.55 -7.11 2.66
CA GLY A 103 10.06 -8.11 3.62
C GLY A 103 11.11 -8.63 4.60
N LYS A 104 12.40 -8.34 4.39
CA LYS A 104 13.53 -8.75 5.24
C LYS A 104 14.07 -7.61 6.11
N THR A 105 13.51 -6.41 5.99
CA THR A 105 14.01 -5.21 6.66
C THR A 105 13.50 -5.07 8.10
N ALA A 106 14.19 -4.24 8.90
CA ALA A 106 13.74 -3.89 10.24
C ALA A 106 12.40 -3.13 10.21
N ALA A 107 12.21 -2.27 9.21
CA ALA A 107 10.94 -1.57 8.99
C ALA A 107 9.76 -2.51 8.77
N PHE A 108 9.90 -3.52 7.89
CA PHE A 108 8.84 -4.49 7.66
C PHE A 108 8.53 -5.33 8.92
N GLN A 109 9.57 -5.79 9.63
CA GLN A 109 9.38 -6.53 10.87
C GLN A 109 8.66 -5.70 11.94
N TRP A 110 8.95 -4.40 12.04
CA TRP A 110 8.25 -3.49 12.94
C TRP A 110 6.79 -3.32 12.53
N LEU A 111 6.51 -3.11 11.24
CA LEU A 111 5.15 -2.98 10.69
C LEU A 111 4.29 -4.20 11.04
N MET A 112 4.80 -5.41 10.81
CA MET A 112 4.08 -6.66 11.12
C MET A 112 3.65 -6.78 12.59
N ARG A 113 4.35 -6.11 13.52
CA ARG A 113 4.03 -6.13 14.96
C ARG A 113 3.14 -4.95 15.40
N ARG A 114 3.26 -3.80 14.75
CA ARG A 114 2.77 -2.51 15.25
C ARG A 114 1.73 -1.84 14.36
N ALA A 115 1.73 -2.09 13.06
CA ALA A 115 0.91 -1.36 12.08
C ALA A 115 -0.60 -1.42 12.39
N ALA A 116 -1.08 -2.56 12.88
CA ALA A 116 -2.49 -2.75 13.26
C ALA A 116 -2.96 -1.77 14.35
N GLN A 117 -2.06 -1.33 15.24
CA GLN A 117 -2.36 -0.34 16.30
C GLN A 117 -2.69 1.04 15.72
N PHE A 118 -2.24 1.31 14.50
CA PHE A 118 -2.52 2.53 13.73
C PHE A 118 -3.61 2.31 12.67
N GLY A 119 -4.24 1.13 12.65
CA GLY A 119 -5.26 0.78 11.68
C GLY A 119 -4.73 0.40 10.30
N PHE A 120 -3.47 -0.01 10.18
CA PHE A 120 -2.90 -0.52 8.92
C PHE A 120 -2.75 -2.04 8.95
N GLU A 121 -2.99 -2.67 7.80
CA GLU A 121 -2.74 -4.09 7.56
C GLU A 121 -2.05 -4.30 6.22
N LEU A 122 -1.35 -5.43 6.08
CA LEU A 122 -0.74 -5.86 4.83
C LEU A 122 -1.85 -6.34 3.88
N SER A 123 -2.04 -5.70 2.73
CA SER A 123 -3.17 -6.06 1.84
C SER A 123 -2.95 -7.39 1.12
N PHE A 124 -1.70 -7.66 0.73
CA PHE A 124 -1.35 -8.82 -0.09
C PHE A 124 -0.29 -9.70 0.60
N PRO A 125 -0.65 -10.39 1.69
CA PRO A 125 0.19 -11.47 2.24
C PRO A 125 0.29 -12.64 1.26
N GLU A 126 1.20 -13.58 1.56
CA GLU A 126 1.24 -14.86 0.87
C GLU A 126 -0.14 -15.53 0.90
N HIS A 127 -0.54 -16.13 -0.22
CA HIS A 127 -1.82 -16.82 -0.37
C HIS A 127 -3.07 -15.96 -0.08
N ASN A 128 -3.01 -14.65 -0.30
CA ASN A 128 -4.18 -13.78 -0.15
C ASN A 128 -5.33 -14.20 -1.09
N ALA A 129 -6.58 -14.02 -0.62
CA ALA A 129 -7.79 -14.43 -1.34
C ALA A 129 -8.03 -13.68 -2.66
N GLN A 130 -7.33 -12.57 -2.89
CA GLN A 130 -7.46 -11.76 -4.10
C GLN A 130 -6.63 -12.33 -5.27
N GLY A 131 -5.71 -13.28 -4.99
CA GLY A 131 -4.84 -13.87 -6.01
C GLY A 131 -3.76 -12.92 -6.53
N VAL A 132 -3.50 -11.82 -5.82
CA VAL A 132 -2.41 -10.88 -6.12
C VAL A 132 -1.10 -11.48 -5.61
N ASN A 133 0.03 -11.18 -6.26
CA ASN A 133 1.33 -11.60 -5.76
C ASN A 133 1.59 -11.06 -4.34
N TYR A 134 2.48 -11.72 -3.60
CA TYR A 134 2.91 -11.21 -2.30
C TYR A 134 3.61 -9.85 -2.45
N GLU A 135 3.11 -8.84 -1.73
CA GLU A 135 3.63 -7.46 -1.78
C GLU A 135 3.95 -6.95 -0.36
N PRO A 136 5.15 -7.22 0.20
CA PRO A 136 5.50 -6.78 1.56
C PRO A 136 5.44 -5.26 1.75
N TRP A 137 5.56 -4.50 0.66
CA TRP A 137 5.52 -3.05 0.66
C TRP A 137 4.10 -2.47 0.71
N HIS A 138 3.05 -3.24 0.41
CA HIS A 138 1.72 -2.68 0.16
C HIS A 138 0.78 -2.81 1.37
N TRP A 139 0.45 -1.66 1.96
CA TRP A 139 -0.34 -1.59 3.19
C TRP A 139 -1.61 -0.76 2.98
N ARG A 140 -2.73 -1.21 3.56
CA ARG A 140 -4.00 -0.50 3.54
C ARG A 140 -4.45 -0.08 4.91
N TYR A 141 -5.08 1.08 4.98
CA TYR A 141 -5.71 1.60 6.18
C TYR A 141 -7.14 1.07 6.29
N VAL A 142 -7.48 0.48 7.43
CA VAL A 142 -8.79 -0.07 7.78
C VAL A 142 -9.31 0.47 9.12
N GLY A 143 -8.73 1.58 9.60
CA GLY A 143 -9.07 2.15 10.91
C GLY A 143 -10.47 2.76 11.00
N THR A 144 -11.07 3.19 9.89
CA THR A 144 -12.43 3.76 9.85
C THR A 144 -13.46 2.82 9.22
N PRO A 145 -14.77 2.98 9.54
CA PRO A 145 -15.83 2.21 8.88
C PRO A 145 -15.87 2.39 7.37
N GLU A 146 -15.55 3.59 6.88
CA GLU A 146 -15.48 3.89 5.45
C GLU A 146 -14.38 3.06 4.77
N ALA A 147 -13.16 3.12 5.32
CA ALA A 147 -12.05 2.37 4.76
C ALA A 147 -12.31 0.85 4.78
N ARG A 148 -12.88 0.32 5.87
CA ARG A 148 -13.26 -1.10 5.95
C ARG A 148 -14.28 -1.52 4.88
N ARG A 149 -15.25 -0.66 4.56
CA ARG A 149 -16.25 -0.96 3.52
C ARG A 149 -15.63 -1.04 2.12
N LEU A 150 -14.61 -0.23 1.84
CA LEU A 150 -13.94 -0.22 0.54
C LEU A 150 -13.15 -1.52 0.27
N PHE A 151 -12.63 -2.14 1.33
CA PHE A 151 -11.84 -3.38 1.24
C PHE A 151 -12.62 -4.64 1.62
N ALA A 152 -13.87 -4.49 2.06
CA ALA A 152 -14.74 -5.62 2.29
C ALA A 152 -14.91 -6.38 0.97
N PRO A 153 -14.94 -7.73 0.99
CA PRO A 153 -15.37 -8.49 -0.16
C PRO A 153 -16.71 -7.91 -0.64
N ALA A 154 -16.90 -7.77 -1.95
CA ALA A 154 -18.20 -7.42 -2.49
C ALA A 154 -19.22 -8.35 -1.83
N ALA A 155 -20.06 -7.80 -0.96
CA ALA A 155 -21.11 -8.58 -0.33
C ALA A 155 -21.83 -9.26 -1.49
N THR A 156 -21.94 -10.59 -1.44
CA THR A 156 -22.78 -11.30 -2.39
C THR A 156 -24.16 -10.68 -2.19
N VAL A 157 -24.54 -9.76 -3.08
CA VAL A 157 -25.89 -9.24 -3.14
C VAL A 157 -26.68 -10.47 -3.56
N GLN A 158 -27.18 -11.22 -2.56
CA GLN A 158 -28.25 -12.15 -2.85
C GLN A 158 -29.38 -11.29 -3.40
N PRO A 159 -29.86 -11.55 -4.63
CA PRO A 159 -31.07 -10.89 -5.08
C PRO A 159 -32.14 -11.24 -4.05
N GLY A 160 -32.61 -10.22 -3.34
CA GLY A 160 -33.70 -10.37 -2.39
C GLY A 160 -34.88 -10.98 -3.12
N VAL A 161 -35.23 -12.20 -2.72
CA VAL A 161 -36.53 -12.79 -3.02
C VAL A 161 -37.45 -12.31 -1.91
N GLY A 162 -38.43 -11.48 -2.25
CA GLY A 162 -39.41 -10.93 -1.33
C GLY A 162 -40.22 -9.81 -1.97
#